data_AF-A0A2S0VU85-F1
#
_entry.id   AF-A0A2S0VU85-F1
#
_cell.length_a   1.000
_cell.length_b   1.000
_cell.length_c   1.000
_cell.angle_alpha   90.00
_cell.angle_beta   90.00
_cell.angle_gamma   90.00
#
_symmetry.space_group_name_H-M   'P 1'
#
loop_
_entity.id
_entity.type
_entity.pdbx_description
1 polymer ?
#
loop_
_entity_poly.entity_id
_entity_poly.type
_entity_poly.pdbx_seq_one_letter_code
_entity_poly.pdbx_strand_id
1 'polypeptide(L)'
;MTIMSLQDQLLKAGLVNEKKLKKAKKSSKKSRTLKKEVKAAVDDSRSAQMEKSAQANKVIQQEQAVKELAAQVKQLILMNEVALAQGEVEYRFTVDNKVKVIVVDSKQQKQLANGVLAIAELDGVYKLIPAGAAEKIKQRMPEVIALINVKEAEIAEEDDPYADFQIPDDLMW
;
A
#
# COMPACT_ATOMS: atom_id res chain seq x y z
N MET A 1 19.72 32.64 60.68
CA MET A 1 21.06 32.13 60.34
C MET A 1 21.10 31.86 58.84
N THR A 2 21.84 32.64 58.08
CA THR A 2 22.07 32.38 56.65
C THR A 2 23.03 31.20 56.52
N ILE A 3 22.56 30.08 55.96
CA ILE A 3 23.39 28.91 55.66
C ILE A 3 24.34 29.31 54.52
N MET A 4 25.59 29.66 54.85
CA MET A 4 26.61 29.96 53.84
C MET A 4 26.96 28.67 53.09
N SER A 5 26.97 28.72 51.76
CA SER A 5 27.33 27.55 50.97
C SER A 5 28.80 27.19 51.19
N LEU A 6 29.16 25.92 51.04
CA LEU A 6 30.55 25.45 51.11
C LEU A 6 31.47 26.25 50.17
N GLN A 7 30.95 26.71 49.02
CA GLN A 7 31.68 27.56 48.09
C GLN A 7 31.97 28.95 48.68
N ASP A 8 31.03 29.51 49.43
CA ASP A 8 31.19 30.81 50.10
C ASP A 8 32.11 30.72 51.32
N GLN A 9 32.11 29.57 52.02
CA GLN A 9 33.08 29.27 53.09
C GLN A 9 34.52 29.21 52.56
N LEU A 10 34.74 28.57 51.40
CA LEU A 10 36.07 28.47 50.76
C LEU A 10 36.57 29.81 50.20
N LEU A 11 35.67 30.68 49.72
CA LEU A 11 35.99 32.02 49.24
C LEU A 11 36.38 32.95 50.39
N LYS A 12 35.64 32.86 51.51
CA LYS A 12 35.91 33.63 52.73
C LYS A 12 37.20 33.18 53.45
N ALA A 13 37.58 31.91 53.31
CA ALA A 13 38.84 31.36 53.80
C ALA A 13 40.08 31.72 52.92
N GLY A 14 39.91 32.50 51.85
CA GLY A 14 41.02 32.96 51.00
C GLY A 14 41.64 31.89 50.08
N LEU A 15 41.14 30.66 50.13
CA LEU A 15 41.65 29.53 49.34
C LEU A 15 41.27 29.62 47.86
N VAL A 16 40.21 30.39 47.53
CA VAL A 16 39.72 30.55 46.16
C VAL A 16 39.45 32.02 45.83
N ASN A 17 39.99 32.48 44.71
CA ASN A 17 39.84 33.86 44.25
C ASN A 17 38.50 34.05 43.52
N GLU A 18 37.74 35.10 43.85
CA GLU A 18 36.38 35.36 43.32
C GLU A 18 36.34 35.38 41.78
N LYS A 19 37.42 35.87 41.16
CA LYS A 19 37.59 35.88 39.70
C LYS A 19 37.63 34.47 39.10
N LYS A 20 38.25 33.49 39.78
CA LYS A 20 38.31 32.09 39.33
C LYS A 20 36.96 31.40 39.49
N LEU A 21 36.24 31.71 40.56
CA LEU A 21 34.91 31.14 40.84
C LEU A 21 33.84 31.65 39.85
N LYS A 22 33.87 32.95 39.52
CA LYS A 22 33.05 33.54 38.45
C LYS A 22 33.37 32.93 37.07
N LYS A 23 34.64 32.71 36.75
CA LYS A 23 35.06 32.04 35.49
C LYS A 23 34.56 30.60 35.41
N ALA A 24 34.66 29.83 36.50
CA ALA A 24 34.19 28.44 36.57
C ALA A 24 32.66 28.32 36.44
N LYS A 25 31.90 29.22 37.07
CA LYS A 25 30.43 29.28 36.91
C LYS A 25 30.05 29.65 35.47
N LYS A 26 30.77 30.58 34.83
CA LYS A 26 30.52 30.98 33.43
C LYS A 26 30.86 29.86 32.43
N SER A 27 31.96 29.13 32.62
CA SER A 27 32.33 27.99 31.77
C SER A 27 31.36 26.81 31.91
N SER A 28 30.93 26.51 33.14
CA SER A 28 29.91 25.48 33.41
C SER A 28 28.57 25.82 32.73
N LYS A 29 28.12 27.08 32.83
CA LYS A 29 26.88 27.54 32.17
C LYS A 29 26.97 27.45 30.65
N LYS A 30 28.11 27.83 30.06
CA LYS A 30 28.38 27.73 28.60
C LYS A 30 28.44 26.28 28.10
N SER A 31 29.01 25.37 28.89
CA SER A 31 29.01 23.93 28.56
C SER A 31 27.60 23.33 28.62
N ARG A 32 26.78 23.74 29.59
CA ARG A 32 25.40 23.25 29.73
C ARG A 32 24.48 23.76 28.60
N THR A 33 24.68 24.98 28.11
CA THR A 33 23.95 25.50 26.93
C THR A 33 24.36 24.77 25.66
N LEU A 34 25.67 24.61 25.42
CA LEU A 34 26.17 23.84 24.27
C LEU A 34 25.61 22.41 24.25
N LYS A 35 25.59 21.71 25.40
CA LYS A 35 25.03 20.35 25.50
C LYS A 35 23.52 20.30 25.23
N LYS A 36 22.78 21.37 25.55
CA LYS A 36 21.34 21.48 25.24
C LYS A 36 21.12 21.77 23.76
N GLU A 37 21.89 22.67 23.16
CA GLU A 37 21.82 23.01 21.74
C GLU A 37 22.19 21.80 20.86
N VAL A 38 23.24 21.06 21.22
CA VAL A 38 23.63 19.82 20.53
C VAL A 38 22.53 18.75 20.65
N LYS A 39 21.90 18.60 21.83
CA LYS A 39 20.77 17.67 21.98
C LYS A 39 19.56 18.07 21.14
N ALA A 40 19.20 19.35 21.15
CA ALA A 40 18.07 19.87 20.36
C ALA A 40 18.32 19.67 18.86
N ALA A 41 19.52 19.98 18.36
CA ALA A 41 19.88 19.77 16.96
C ALA A 41 19.85 18.28 16.55
N VAL A 42 20.18 17.36 17.46
CA VAL A 42 20.09 15.91 17.20
C VAL A 42 18.64 15.43 17.19
N ASP A 43 17.78 15.92 18.08
CA ASP A 43 16.34 15.58 18.09
C ASP A 43 15.61 16.16 16.86
N ASP A 44 15.92 17.39 16.46
CA ASP A 44 15.36 18.02 15.24
C ASP A 44 15.82 17.30 13.97
N SER A 45 17.10 16.89 13.92
CA SER A 45 17.59 16.09 12.78
C SER A 45 16.98 14.68 12.76
N ARG A 46 16.65 14.11 13.92
CA ARG A 46 16.06 12.76 14.02
C ARG A 46 14.58 12.75 13.68
N SER A 47 13.83 13.79 14.06
CA SER A 47 12.43 13.96 13.69
C SER A 47 12.26 14.19 12.18
N ALA A 48 13.06 15.08 11.58
CA ALA A 48 13.04 15.30 10.13
C ALA A 48 13.43 14.05 9.31
N GLN A 49 14.30 13.18 9.84
CA GLN A 49 14.68 11.93 9.20
C GLN A 49 13.61 10.82 9.37
N MET A 50 12.85 10.83 10.48
CA MET A 50 11.70 9.94 10.67
C MET A 50 10.54 10.31 9.75
N GLU A 51 10.27 11.59 9.52
CA GLU A 51 9.18 12.01 8.64
C GLU A 51 9.46 11.68 7.17
N LYS A 52 10.68 11.90 6.70
CA LYS A 52 11.10 11.50 5.34
C LYS A 52 11.09 9.98 5.14
N SER A 53 11.52 9.22 6.15
CA SER A 53 11.51 7.76 6.07
C SER A 53 10.08 7.18 6.14
N ALA A 54 9.17 7.80 6.90
CA ALA A 54 7.76 7.40 6.94
C ALA A 54 7.05 7.58 5.58
N GLN A 55 7.33 8.65 4.85
CA GLN A 55 6.76 8.86 3.52
C GLN A 55 7.30 7.87 2.49
N ALA A 56 8.62 7.63 2.48
CA ALA A 56 9.23 6.64 1.60
C ALA A 56 8.71 5.22 1.89
N ASN A 57 8.53 4.86 3.17
CA ASN A 57 7.99 3.55 3.55
C ASN A 57 6.54 3.35 3.08
N LYS A 58 5.71 4.40 3.08
CA LYS A 58 4.32 4.30 2.58
C LYS A 58 4.27 3.98 1.09
N VAL A 59 5.12 4.62 0.28
CA VAL A 59 5.19 4.35 -1.17
C VAL A 59 5.65 2.90 -1.42
N ILE A 60 6.70 2.45 -0.72
CA ILE A 60 7.20 1.08 -0.83
C ILE A 60 6.12 0.07 -0.42
N GLN A 61 5.37 0.33 0.66
CA GLN A 61 4.29 -0.55 1.12
C GLN A 61 3.15 -0.64 0.10
N GLN A 62 2.77 0.48 -0.52
CA GLN A 62 1.75 0.49 -1.57
C GLN A 62 2.21 -0.28 -2.80
N GLU A 63 3.45 -0.08 -3.26
CA GLU A 63 4.02 -0.84 -4.37
C GLU A 63 4.12 -2.34 -4.08
N GLN A 64 4.49 -2.71 -2.85
CA GLN A 64 4.53 -4.10 -2.42
C GLN A 64 3.14 -4.73 -2.43
N ALA A 65 2.14 -4.05 -1.89
CA ALA A 65 0.76 -4.53 -1.89
C ALA A 65 0.22 -4.77 -3.30
N VAL A 66 0.49 -3.85 -4.25
CA VAL A 66 0.09 -4.02 -5.66
C VAL A 66 0.81 -5.22 -6.29
N LYS A 67 2.11 -5.39 -6.02
CA LYS A 67 2.90 -6.53 -6.54
C LYS A 67 2.42 -7.86 -5.97
N GLU A 68 2.09 -7.91 -4.68
CA GLU A 68 1.55 -9.10 -4.00
C GLU A 68 0.21 -9.52 -4.60
N LEU A 69 -0.67 -8.54 -4.84
CA LEU A 69 -1.98 -8.75 -5.44
C LEU A 69 -1.83 -9.26 -6.89
N ALA A 70 -0.95 -8.65 -7.68
CA ALA A 70 -0.64 -9.09 -9.04
C ALA A 70 -0.07 -10.52 -9.06
N ALA A 71 0.83 -10.85 -8.14
CA ALA A 71 1.37 -12.21 -8.01
C ALA A 71 0.28 -13.23 -7.65
N GLN A 72 -0.63 -12.87 -6.74
CA GLN A 72 -1.75 -13.72 -6.36
C GLN A 72 -2.70 -13.98 -7.55
N VAL A 73 -3.01 -12.95 -8.34
CA VAL A 73 -3.83 -13.09 -9.55
C VAL A 73 -3.13 -13.96 -10.59
N LYS A 74 -1.83 -13.75 -10.81
CA LYS A 74 -1.02 -14.58 -11.71
C LYS A 74 -1.05 -16.05 -11.30
N GLN A 75 -0.87 -16.34 -10.02
CA GLN A 75 -0.97 -17.71 -9.51
C GLN A 75 -2.36 -18.31 -9.74
N LEU A 76 -3.41 -17.54 -9.50
CA LEU A 76 -4.79 -17.99 -9.71
C LEU A 76 -5.06 -18.34 -11.18
N ILE A 77 -4.53 -17.55 -12.12
CA ILE A 77 -4.61 -17.84 -13.55
C ILE A 77 -3.85 -19.11 -13.89
N LEU A 78 -2.59 -19.23 -13.47
CA LEU A 78 -1.76 -20.40 -13.79
C LEU A 78 -2.32 -21.71 -13.22
N MET A 79 -2.90 -21.68 -12.01
CA MET A 79 -3.50 -22.87 -11.40
C MET A 79 -4.80 -23.30 -12.07
N ASN A 80 -5.54 -22.37 -12.66
CA ASN A 80 -6.83 -22.63 -13.29
C ASN A 80 -6.75 -22.51 -14.83
N GLU A 81 -5.55 -22.48 -15.40
CA GLU A 81 -5.38 -22.38 -16.84
C GLU A 81 -5.91 -23.64 -17.51
N VAL A 82 -6.80 -23.46 -18.48
CA VAL A 82 -7.25 -24.52 -19.36
C VAL A 82 -6.35 -24.52 -20.59
N ALA A 83 -5.74 -25.68 -20.86
CA ALA A 83 -4.90 -25.84 -22.05
C ALA A 83 -5.68 -25.45 -23.31
N LEU A 84 -5.09 -24.55 -24.10
CA LEU A 84 -5.55 -24.25 -25.44
C LEU A 84 -5.34 -25.52 -26.27
N ALA A 85 -6.43 -26.15 -26.69
CA ALA A 85 -6.33 -27.20 -27.68
C ALA A 85 -5.80 -26.58 -28.98
N GLN A 86 -5.09 -27.35 -29.81
CA GLN A 86 -4.82 -26.99 -31.21
C GLN A 86 -6.14 -27.05 -32.00
N GLY A 87 -7.11 -26.22 -31.61
CA GLY A 87 -8.36 -26.08 -32.31
C GLY A 87 -8.15 -25.29 -33.59
N GLU A 88 -9.09 -25.42 -34.52
CA GLU A 88 -9.11 -24.67 -35.78
C GLU A 88 -10.07 -23.47 -35.71
N VAL A 89 -10.71 -23.23 -34.56
CA VAL A 89 -11.78 -22.24 -34.46
C VAL A 89 -11.24 -20.92 -33.88
N GLU A 90 -11.30 -19.88 -34.69
CA GLU A 90 -11.04 -18.51 -34.25
C GLU A 90 -12.21 -17.97 -33.43
N TYR A 91 -11.98 -17.67 -32.15
CA TYR A 91 -12.92 -16.95 -31.31
C TYR A 91 -12.51 -15.48 -31.22
N ARG A 92 -13.42 -14.59 -31.62
CA ARG A 92 -13.20 -13.14 -31.63
C ARG A 92 -13.85 -12.51 -30.41
N PHE A 93 -13.10 -11.66 -29.72
CA PHE A 93 -13.55 -10.97 -28.51
C PHE A 93 -13.04 -9.54 -28.50
N THR A 94 -13.71 -8.65 -27.76
CA THR A 94 -13.36 -7.22 -27.73
C THR A 94 -12.68 -6.89 -26.41
N VAL A 95 -11.49 -6.28 -26.49
CA VAL A 95 -10.73 -5.76 -25.34
C VAL A 95 -10.38 -4.30 -25.66
N ASP A 96 -10.73 -3.36 -24.78
CA ASP A 96 -10.44 -1.93 -24.96
C ASP A 96 -10.82 -1.40 -26.36
N ASN A 97 -12.02 -1.74 -26.82
CA ASN A 97 -12.54 -1.36 -28.14
C ASN A 97 -11.74 -1.93 -29.35
N LYS A 98 -10.87 -2.93 -29.11
CA LYS A 98 -10.14 -3.66 -30.16
C LYS A 98 -10.60 -5.10 -30.21
N VAL A 99 -10.86 -5.60 -31.42
CA VAL A 99 -11.18 -7.00 -31.63
C VAL A 99 -9.88 -7.81 -31.63
N LYS A 100 -9.77 -8.76 -30.69
CA LYS A 100 -8.68 -9.73 -30.58
C LYS A 100 -9.21 -11.12 -30.91
N VAL A 101 -8.30 -12.02 -31.29
CA VAL A 101 -8.64 -13.38 -31.72
C VAL A 101 -7.83 -14.38 -30.92
N ILE A 102 -8.49 -15.44 -30.46
CA ILE A 102 -7.87 -16.59 -29.81
C ILE A 102 -8.32 -17.86 -30.52
N VAL A 103 -7.37 -18.77 -30.74
CA VAL A 103 -7.65 -20.06 -31.38
C VAL A 103 -8.05 -21.06 -30.30
N VAL A 104 -9.23 -21.65 -30.45
CA VAL A 104 -9.84 -22.56 -29.48
C VAL A 104 -10.49 -23.76 -30.19
N ASP A 105 -10.83 -24.80 -29.43
CA ASP A 105 -11.64 -25.91 -29.94
C ASP A 105 -13.15 -25.56 -29.93
N SER A 106 -13.95 -26.28 -30.74
CA SER A 106 -15.40 -26.09 -30.84
C SER A 106 -16.11 -26.25 -29.48
N LYS A 107 -15.62 -27.16 -28.62
CA LYS A 107 -16.16 -27.32 -27.26
C LYS A 107 -15.87 -26.09 -26.39
N GLN A 108 -14.64 -25.57 -26.45
CA GLN A 108 -14.23 -24.37 -25.71
C GLN A 108 -14.97 -23.13 -26.19
N GLN A 109 -15.18 -23.00 -27.51
CA GLN A 109 -16.00 -21.93 -28.10
C GLN A 109 -17.41 -21.89 -27.50
N LYS A 110 -18.08 -23.06 -27.41
CA LYS A 110 -19.41 -23.16 -26.77
C LYS A 110 -19.36 -22.85 -25.28
N GLN A 111 -18.31 -23.26 -24.58
CA GLN A 111 -18.15 -22.96 -23.15
C GLN A 111 -17.91 -21.47 -22.89
N LEU A 112 -17.15 -20.78 -23.76
CA LEU A 112 -16.98 -19.32 -23.74
C LEU A 112 -18.31 -18.61 -24.00
N ALA A 113 -19.05 -19.02 -25.03
CA ALA A 113 -20.36 -18.43 -25.35
C ALA A 113 -21.38 -18.61 -24.20
N ASN A 114 -21.34 -19.76 -23.51
CA ASN A 114 -22.19 -20.04 -22.36
C ASN A 114 -21.72 -19.38 -21.05
N GLY A 115 -20.58 -18.68 -21.04
CA GLY A 115 -20.05 -18.06 -19.82
C GLY A 115 -19.47 -19.04 -18.81
N VAL A 116 -19.15 -20.27 -19.21
CA VAL A 116 -18.49 -21.28 -18.36
C VAL A 116 -16.99 -21.03 -18.31
N LEU A 117 -16.42 -20.59 -19.43
CA LEU A 117 -15.03 -20.15 -19.55
C LEU A 117 -14.97 -18.65 -19.79
N ALA A 118 -13.84 -18.08 -19.41
CA ALA A 118 -13.48 -16.68 -19.56
C ALA A 118 -12.07 -16.57 -20.13
N ILE A 119 -11.74 -15.39 -20.67
CA ILE A 119 -10.44 -15.08 -21.23
C ILE A 119 -9.76 -14.06 -20.31
N ALA A 120 -8.58 -14.41 -19.81
CA ALA A 120 -7.72 -13.51 -19.04
C ALA A 120 -6.43 -13.23 -19.82
N GLU A 121 -5.87 -12.04 -19.64
CA GLU A 121 -4.58 -11.66 -20.17
C GLU A 121 -3.49 -11.86 -19.11
N LEU A 122 -2.48 -12.67 -19.43
CA LEU A 122 -1.32 -12.87 -18.56
C LEU A 122 -0.05 -12.58 -19.34
N ASP A 123 0.71 -11.57 -18.89
CA ASP A 123 1.99 -11.16 -19.51
C ASP A 123 1.89 -10.96 -21.04
N GLY A 124 0.75 -10.43 -21.53
CA GLY A 124 0.47 -10.21 -22.95
C GLY A 124 -0.02 -11.43 -23.74
N VAL A 125 -0.24 -12.57 -23.08
CA VAL A 125 -0.78 -13.79 -23.68
C VAL A 125 -2.19 -14.05 -23.15
N TYR A 126 -3.12 -14.36 -24.06
CA TYR A 126 -4.48 -14.73 -23.67
C TYR A 126 -4.55 -16.18 -23.20
N LYS A 127 -5.13 -16.37 -22.03
CA LYS A 127 -5.32 -17.66 -21.37
C LYS A 127 -6.81 -17.91 -21.11
N LEU A 128 -7.20 -19.17 -21.22
CA LEU A 128 -8.55 -19.62 -20.86
C LEU A 128 -8.59 -20.00 -19.38
N ILE A 129 -9.58 -19.49 -18.67
CA ILE A 129 -9.82 -19.81 -17.26
C ILE A 129 -11.31 -20.09 -17.03
N PRO A 130 -11.68 -20.89 -16.02
CA PRO A 130 -13.07 -21.06 -15.59
C PRO A 130 -13.68 -19.75 -15.09
N ALA A 131 -14.99 -19.57 -15.30
CA ALA A 131 -15.73 -18.39 -14.86
C ALA A 131 -15.61 -18.12 -13.35
N GLY A 132 -15.68 -19.15 -12.51
CA GLY A 132 -15.52 -18.99 -11.06
C GLY A 132 -14.13 -18.52 -10.61
N ALA A 133 -13.09 -18.80 -11.41
CA ALA A 133 -11.76 -18.21 -11.18
C ALA A 133 -11.70 -16.77 -11.72
N ALA A 134 -12.31 -16.53 -12.87
CA ALA A 134 -12.40 -15.20 -13.47
C ALA A 134 -13.15 -14.20 -12.57
N GLU A 135 -14.27 -14.58 -11.94
CA GLU A 135 -14.98 -13.70 -11.00
C GLU A 135 -14.11 -13.27 -9.82
N LYS A 136 -13.34 -14.22 -9.25
CA LYS A 136 -12.39 -13.92 -8.16
C LYS A 136 -11.27 -13.00 -8.61
N ILE A 137 -10.82 -13.12 -9.86
CA ILE A 137 -9.84 -12.21 -10.46
C ILE A 137 -10.49 -10.85 -10.68
N LYS A 138 -11.74 -10.77 -11.14
CA LYS A 138 -12.46 -9.53 -11.43
C LYS A 138 -12.59 -8.65 -10.19
N GLN A 139 -12.87 -9.27 -9.04
CA GLN A 139 -12.97 -8.59 -7.75
C GLN A 139 -11.63 -7.99 -7.27
N ARG A 140 -10.50 -8.51 -7.76
CA ARG A 140 -9.15 -8.11 -7.33
C ARG A 140 -8.44 -7.23 -8.35
N MET A 141 -8.41 -7.65 -9.61
CA MET A 141 -7.82 -6.98 -10.76
C MET A 141 -8.72 -7.15 -11.98
N PRO A 142 -9.65 -6.21 -12.21
CA PRO A 142 -10.53 -6.26 -13.38
C PRO A 142 -9.76 -6.09 -14.70
N GLU A 143 -8.64 -5.36 -14.69
CA GLU A 143 -7.80 -5.09 -15.87
C GLU A 143 -7.23 -6.36 -16.53
N VAL A 144 -7.09 -7.44 -15.75
CA VAL A 144 -6.52 -8.71 -16.20
C VAL A 144 -7.55 -9.53 -16.98
N ILE A 145 -8.85 -9.22 -16.88
CA ILE A 145 -9.90 -9.96 -17.56
C ILE A 145 -10.21 -9.31 -18.90
N ALA A 146 -9.98 -10.08 -19.97
CA ALA A 146 -10.29 -9.66 -21.32
C ALA A 146 -11.75 -9.92 -21.69
N LEU A 147 -12.30 -11.05 -21.26
CA LEU A 147 -13.69 -11.41 -21.51
C LEU A 147 -14.24 -12.28 -20.39
N ILE A 148 -15.40 -11.90 -19.86
CA ILE A 148 -16.22 -12.74 -19.02
C ILE A 148 -17.67 -12.66 -19.51
N ASN A 149 -18.17 -13.76 -20.06
CA ASN A 149 -19.59 -13.88 -20.35
C ASN A 149 -20.29 -14.30 -19.06
N VAL A 150 -21.22 -13.50 -18.58
CA VAL A 150 -22.13 -13.91 -17.52
C VAL A 150 -23.39 -14.36 -18.24
N LYS A 151 -23.74 -15.64 -18.10
CA LYS A 151 -25.12 -16.04 -18.36
C LYS A 151 -25.90 -15.40 -17.22
N GLU A 152 -26.78 -14.43 -17.53
CA GLU A 152 -27.79 -13.98 -16.57
C GLU A 152 -28.54 -15.23 -16.10
N ALA A 153 -28.12 -15.75 -14.94
CA ALA A 153 -29.04 -16.45 -14.08
C ALA A 153 -30.07 -15.40 -13.71
N GLU A 154 -31.35 -15.67 -14.00
CA GLU A 154 -32.47 -14.90 -13.51
C GLU A 154 -32.17 -14.46 -12.08
N ILE A 155 -32.04 -13.15 -11.91
CA ILE A 155 -31.68 -12.51 -10.66
C ILE A 155 -32.81 -12.87 -9.71
N ALA A 156 -32.56 -13.80 -8.79
CA ALA A 156 -33.27 -13.79 -7.52
C ALA A 156 -32.78 -12.52 -6.82
N GLU A 157 -33.52 -11.43 -7.01
CA GLU A 157 -33.49 -10.27 -6.15
C GLU A 157 -33.91 -10.75 -4.76
N GLU A 158 -32.98 -11.28 -3.97
CA GLU A 158 -33.25 -11.59 -2.57
C GLU A 158 -32.02 -11.27 -1.73
N ASP A 159 -32.21 -10.24 -0.91
CA ASP A 159 -31.43 -9.81 0.27
C ASP A 159 -30.18 -8.95 0.04
N ASP A 160 -30.40 -7.67 -0.27
CA ASP A 160 -29.49 -6.59 0.14
C ASP A 160 -29.88 -6.09 1.57
N PRO A 161 -29.16 -6.49 2.62
CA PRO A 161 -29.45 -6.08 4.00
C PRO A 161 -29.10 -4.61 4.31
N TYR A 162 -28.65 -3.82 3.31
CA TYR A 162 -28.32 -2.38 3.47
C TYR A 162 -29.29 -1.43 2.76
N ALA A 163 -30.39 -1.92 2.18
CA ALA A 163 -31.40 -1.09 1.51
C ALA A 163 -32.06 -0.02 2.43
N ASP A 164 -31.97 -0.19 3.76
CA ASP A 164 -32.49 0.77 4.74
C ASP A 164 -31.57 1.97 5.02
N PHE A 165 -30.34 2.00 4.48
CA PHE A 165 -29.48 3.17 4.60
C PHE A 165 -29.75 4.14 3.44
N GLN A 166 -30.83 4.92 3.56
CA GLN A 166 -31.01 6.14 2.76
C GLN A 166 -29.79 7.05 2.96
N ILE A 167 -28.97 7.20 1.93
CA ILE A 167 -27.96 8.26 1.88
C ILE A 167 -28.73 9.60 1.89
N PRO A 168 -28.60 10.42 2.94
CA PRO A 168 -29.25 11.72 2.95
C PRO A 168 -28.57 12.62 1.92
N ASP A 169 -29.37 13.04 0.95
CA ASP A 169 -29.05 13.97 -0.12
C ASP A 169 -28.85 15.39 0.44
N ASP A 170 -27.69 15.66 1.07
CA ASP A 170 -27.14 17.01 1.20
C ASP A 170 -25.68 16.96 1.69
N LEU A 171 -24.88 17.95 1.26
CA LEU A 171 -23.46 18.23 1.56
C LEU A 171 -22.46 17.65 0.56
N MET A 172 -22.15 18.42 -0.49
CA MET A 172 -21.09 19.43 -0.42
C MET A 172 -21.14 20.34 -1.65
N TRP A 173 -21.23 21.64 -1.35
CA TRP A 173 -20.87 22.78 -2.19
C TRP A 173 -19.46 22.73 -2.80
#